data_AF-A0A2P7U2M1-F1
#
_entry.id   AF-A0A2P7U2M1-F1
#
_cell.length_a   1.000
_cell.length_b   1.000
_cell.length_c   1.000
_cell.angle_alpha   90.00
_cell.angle_beta   90.00
_cell.angle_gamma   90.00
#
_symmetry.space_group_name_H-M   'P 1'
#
loop_
_entity.id
_entity.type
_entity.pdbx_description
1 polymer ?
#
loop_
_entity_poly.entity_id
_entity_poly.type
_entity_poly.pdbx_seq_one_letter_code
_entity_poly.pdbx_strand_id
1 'polypeptide(L)'
;MEPACGSRANLIAFAEQIQQLGHIPARRMAAMGVDIDVLCVWMCFIQCQLYRIPAKIVHGDSLTCEFWSAWCTSDWVYGGFAQAMADKVDKEKAADSEEPSLTPVPPALLTLEQQLVLFLRAFRRPDGRLRPREVP
;
A
#
# COMPACT_ATOMS: atom_id res chain seq x y z
N MET A 1 3.31 11.17 2.26
CA MET A 1 2.25 10.18 2.50
C MET A 1 1.45 10.67 3.69
N GLU A 2 0.13 10.52 3.68
CA GLU A 2 -0.77 10.93 4.77
C GLU A 2 -1.59 9.72 5.24
N PRO A 3 -1.34 9.18 6.45
CA PRO A 3 -1.93 7.92 6.92
C PRO A 3 -3.35 8.04 7.50
N ALA A 4 -3.84 9.27 7.71
CA ALA A 4 -5.21 9.58 8.09
C ALA A 4 -5.65 10.82 7.31
N CYS A 5 -5.88 10.65 6.01
CA CYS A 5 -5.93 11.78 5.09
C CYS A 5 -7.17 12.66 5.21
N GLY A 6 -8.23 12.19 5.87
CA GLY A 6 -9.49 12.90 6.03
C GLY A 6 -9.99 13.45 4.69
N SER A 7 -10.45 14.70 4.71
CA SER A 7 -10.81 15.46 3.51
C SER A 7 -9.63 16.18 2.84
N ARG A 8 -8.39 15.73 3.03
CA ARG A 8 -7.22 16.13 2.22
C ARG A 8 -6.61 17.53 2.46
N ALA A 9 -6.84 18.19 3.59
CA ALA A 9 -6.27 19.52 3.83
C ALA A 9 -4.73 19.58 3.60
N ASN A 10 -3.99 18.59 4.11
CA ASN A 10 -2.53 18.55 4.01
C ASN A 10 -2.02 18.39 2.57
N LEU A 11 -2.65 17.54 1.74
CA LEU A 11 -2.17 17.32 0.37
C LEU A 11 -2.48 18.53 -0.53
N ILE A 12 -3.56 19.29 -0.25
CA ILE A 12 -3.85 20.57 -0.93
C ILE A 12 -2.77 21.58 -0.59
N ALA A 13 -2.54 21.81 0.70
CA ALA A 13 -1.57 22.80 1.15
C ALA A 13 -0.17 22.53 0.57
N PHE A 14 0.23 21.26 0.49
CA PHE A 14 1.50 20.90 -0.12
C PHE A 14 1.55 21.17 -1.63
N ALA A 15 0.48 20.88 -2.36
CA ALA A 15 0.39 21.20 -3.79
C ALA A 15 0.42 22.71 -4.05
N GLU A 16 -0.29 23.49 -3.23
CA GLU A 16 -0.27 24.95 -3.28
C GLU A 16 1.14 25.48 -3.03
N GLN A 17 1.87 24.93 -2.05
CA GLN A 17 3.25 25.30 -1.79
C GLN A 17 4.17 25.04 -3.00
N ILE A 18 4.01 23.88 -3.66
CA ILE A 18 4.77 23.58 -4.89
C ILE A 18 4.46 24.58 -5.98
N GLN A 19 3.19 24.97 -6.12
CA GLN A 19 2.78 25.97 -7.08
C GLN A 19 3.37 27.36 -6.76
N GLN A 20 3.41 27.75 -5.49
CA GLN A 20 4.05 29.00 -5.04
C GLN A 20 5.55 29.04 -5.34
N LEU A 21 6.22 27.88 -5.35
CA LEU A 21 7.63 27.74 -5.77
C LEU A 21 7.82 27.77 -7.30
N GLY A 22 6.76 27.99 -8.08
CA GLY A 22 6.81 28.05 -9.55
C GLY A 22 6.87 26.69 -10.24
N HIS A 23 6.52 25.62 -9.53
CA HIS A 23 6.48 24.27 -10.08
C HIS A 23 5.05 23.80 -10.35
N ILE A 24 4.87 22.91 -11.33
CA ILE A 24 3.58 22.31 -11.64
C ILE A 24 3.37 21.09 -10.72
N PRO A 25 2.38 21.09 -9.80
CA PRO A 25 2.18 19.99 -8.85
C PRO A 25 2.05 18.63 -9.52
N ALA A 26 1.28 18.56 -10.63
CA ALA A 26 1.09 17.32 -11.39
C ALA A 26 2.38 16.64 -11.90
N ARG A 27 3.49 17.39 -12.01
CA ARG A 27 4.79 16.87 -12.46
C ARG A 27 5.83 16.79 -11.35
N ARG A 28 5.59 17.46 -10.21
CA ARG A 28 6.61 17.67 -9.17
C ARG A 28 6.26 17.05 -7.82
N MET A 29 5.06 16.50 -7.68
CA MET A 29 4.68 15.68 -6.51
C MET A 29 3.92 14.43 -6.94
N ALA A 30 3.81 13.50 -6.00
CA ALA A 30 2.85 12.42 -5.98
C ALA A 30 2.40 12.25 -4.54
N ALA A 31 1.11 12.04 -4.31
CA ALA A 31 0.55 11.87 -2.99
C ALA A 31 0.00 10.45 -2.77
N MET A 32 0.11 9.96 -1.54
CA MET A 32 -0.59 8.78 -1.08
C MET A 32 -1.35 9.14 0.19
N GLY A 33 -2.64 8.82 0.22
CA GLY A 33 -3.50 9.00 1.37
C GLY A 33 -4.09 7.67 1.81
N VAL A 34 -4.21 7.45 3.10
CA VAL A 34 -4.96 6.34 3.68
C VAL A 34 -5.98 6.91 4.66
N ASP A 35 -7.19 6.37 4.68
CA ASP A 35 -8.16 6.65 5.72
C ASP A 35 -9.03 5.42 6.01
N ILE A 36 -9.48 5.30 7.26
CA ILE A 36 -10.35 4.22 7.71
C ILE A 36 -11.82 4.51 7.37
N ASP A 37 -12.20 5.78 7.19
CA ASP A 37 -13.54 6.16 6.74
C ASP A 37 -13.58 6.28 5.21
N VAL A 38 -14.38 5.41 4.58
CA VAL A 38 -14.60 5.40 3.13
C VAL A 38 -15.16 6.73 2.59
N LEU A 39 -15.92 7.49 3.38
CA LEU A 39 -16.40 8.81 2.96
C LEU A 39 -15.24 9.81 2.85
N CYS A 40 -14.31 9.78 3.80
CA CYS A 40 -13.09 10.58 3.75
C CYS A 40 -12.23 10.21 2.54
N VAL A 41 -12.12 8.92 2.23
CA VAL A 41 -11.43 8.44 1.02
C VAL A 41 -12.04 9.04 -0.26
N TRP A 42 -13.36 9.01 -0.42
CA TRP A 42 -14.01 9.59 -1.60
C TRP A 42 -13.87 11.11 -1.69
N MET A 43 -14.06 11.83 -0.57
CA MET A 43 -13.85 13.28 -0.53
C MET A 43 -12.42 13.65 -0.89
N CYS A 44 -11.44 12.91 -0.35
CA CYS A 44 -10.04 13.10 -0.67
C CYS A 44 -9.76 12.84 -2.16
N PHE A 45 -10.26 11.73 -2.70
CA PHE A 45 -10.11 11.38 -4.11
C PHE A 45 -10.68 12.45 -5.04
N ILE A 46 -11.93 12.88 -4.82
CA ILE A 46 -12.61 13.90 -5.64
C ILE A 46 -11.81 15.20 -5.61
N GLN A 47 -11.39 15.64 -4.42
CA GLN A 47 -10.60 16.86 -4.31
C GLN A 47 -9.25 16.72 -5.01
N CYS A 48 -8.52 15.61 -4.85
CA CYS A 48 -7.27 15.38 -5.59
C CYS A 48 -7.50 15.50 -7.10
N GLN A 49 -8.58 14.89 -7.58
CA GLN A 49 -8.90 14.84 -9.00
C GLN A 49 -9.21 16.23 -9.58
N LEU A 50 -9.94 17.07 -8.84
CA LEU A 50 -10.29 18.43 -9.24
C LEU A 50 -9.08 19.38 -9.22
N TYR A 51 -8.21 19.24 -8.21
CA TYR A 51 -6.99 20.05 -8.09
C TYR A 51 -5.82 19.53 -8.92
N ARG A 52 -6.04 18.50 -9.75
CA ARG A 52 -5.01 17.88 -10.60
C ARG A 52 -3.79 17.40 -9.82
N ILE A 53 -4.04 16.84 -8.65
CA ILE A 53 -3.00 16.30 -7.79
C ILE A 53 -2.88 14.80 -8.09
N PRO A 54 -1.70 14.33 -8.56
CA PRO A 54 -1.45 12.92 -8.79
C PRO A 54 -1.44 12.20 -7.45
N ALA A 55 -2.44 11.37 -7.21
CA ALA A 55 -2.62 10.70 -5.93
C ALA A 55 -3.19 9.29 -6.05
N LYS A 56 -2.78 8.45 -5.10
CA LYS A 56 -3.39 7.16 -4.78
C LYS A 56 -4.01 7.23 -3.40
N ILE A 57 -5.33 7.12 -3.30
CA ILE A 57 -6.06 7.16 -2.01
C ILE A 57 -6.54 5.77 -1.69
N VAL A 58 -6.27 5.31 -0.47
CA VAL A 58 -6.50 3.94 0.00
C VAL A 58 -7.50 3.99 1.15
N HIS A 59 -8.47 3.08 1.12
CA HIS A 59 -9.31 2.77 2.26
C HIS A 59 -8.62 1.67 3.06
N GLY A 60 -8.26 1.96 4.30
CA GLY A 60 -7.46 1.07 5.13
C GLY A 60 -7.30 1.57 6.55
N ASP A 61 -6.89 0.67 7.43
CA ASP A 61 -6.40 1.00 8.76
C ASP A 61 -4.88 1.06 8.72
N SER A 62 -4.35 2.29 8.83
CA SER A 62 -2.91 2.55 8.83
C SER A 62 -2.19 2.01 10.07
N LEU A 63 -2.88 1.73 11.17
CA LEU A 63 -2.29 1.17 12.39
C LEU A 63 -2.13 -0.35 12.28
N THR A 64 -3.10 -1.04 11.68
CA THR A 64 -3.04 -2.50 11.48
C THR A 64 -2.42 -2.90 10.15
N CYS A 65 -2.20 -1.94 9.24
CA CYS A 65 -1.77 -2.16 7.87
C CYS A 65 -2.74 -3.03 7.05
N GLU A 66 -4.03 -3.00 7.38
CA GLU A 66 -5.09 -3.64 6.61
C GLU A 66 -5.63 -2.67 5.56
N PHE A 67 -5.61 -3.08 4.29
CA PHE A 67 -6.05 -2.24 3.17
C PHE A 67 -7.14 -2.96 2.37
N TRP A 68 -8.26 -2.27 2.13
CA TRP A 68 -9.44 -2.86 1.50
C TRP A 68 -9.61 -2.47 0.03
N SER A 69 -9.33 -1.22 -0.32
CA SER A 69 -9.51 -0.71 -1.69
C SER A 69 -8.68 0.55 -1.94
N ALA A 70 -8.43 0.88 -3.22
CA ALA A 70 -7.67 2.07 -3.58
C ALA A 70 -8.16 2.70 -4.90
N TRP A 71 -8.00 4.02 -5.00
CA TRP A 71 -8.36 4.83 -6.15
C TRP A 71 -7.18 5.70 -6.58
N CYS A 72 -6.95 5.78 -7.89
CA CYS A 72 -5.88 6.57 -8.48
C CYS A 72 -6.48 7.71 -9.31
N THR A 73 -5.97 8.93 -9.14
CA THR A 73 -6.40 10.04 -9.99
C THR A 73 -5.86 9.91 -11.41
N SER A 74 -6.48 10.61 -12.37
CA SER A 74 -6.00 10.61 -13.75
C SER A 74 -4.56 11.10 -13.87
N ASP A 75 -4.17 12.16 -13.14
CA ASP A 75 -2.78 12.63 -13.10
C ASP A 75 -1.82 11.59 -12.50
N TRP A 76 -2.27 10.71 -11.60
CA TRP A 76 -1.47 9.58 -11.12
C TRP A 76 -1.22 8.55 -12.23
N VAL A 77 -2.29 8.14 -12.91
CA VAL A 77 -2.25 7.10 -13.96
C VAL A 77 -1.44 7.58 -15.15
N TYR A 78 -1.75 8.76 -15.68
CA TYR A 78 -1.09 9.31 -16.87
C TYR A 78 0.27 9.95 -16.59
N GLY A 79 0.54 10.34 -15.33
CA GLY A 79 1.84 10.87 -14.92
C GLY A 79 2.94 9.81 -14.76
N GLY A 80 2.63 8.52 -14.98
CA GLY A 80 3.59 7.42 -14.87
C GLY A 80 3.99 7.06 -13.43
N PHE A 81 3.28 7.59 -12.44
CA PHE A 81 3.61 7.40 -11.02
C PHE A 81 3.40 5.95 -10.56
N ALA A 82 2.42 5.24 -11.13
CA ALA A 82 2.20 3.82 -10.86
C ALA A 82 3.43 2.97 -11.24
N GLN A 83 3.97 3.16 -12.45
CA GLN A 83 5.14 2.44 -12.93
C GLN A 83 6.38 2.81 -12.10
N ALA A 84 6.60 4.12 -11.87
CA ALA A 84 7.74 4.59 -11.10
C ALA A 84 7.76 4.05 -9.65
N MET A 85 6.58 3.76 -9.07
CA MET A 85 6.48 3.14 -7.75
C MET A 85 6.74 1.64 -7.80
N ALA A 86 6.24 0.93 -8.81
CA ALA A 86 6.55 -0.50 -9.02
C ALA A 86 8.06 -0.72 -9.19
N ASP A 87 8.71 0.08 -10.04
CA ASP A 87 10.15 -0.01 -10.28
C ASP A 87 10.98 0.21 -9.01
N LYS A 88 10.50 1.05 -8.07
CA LYS A 88 11.15 1.28 -6.77
C LYS A 88 11.01 0.08 -5.85
N VAL A 89 9.81 -0.50 -5.77
CA VAL A 89 9.56 -1.70 -4.95
C VAL A 89 10.41 -2.87 -5.43
N ASP A 90 10.54 -3.05 -6.75
CA ASP A 90 11.36 -4.13 -7.32
C ASP A 90 12.86 -3.94 -6.99
N LYS A 91 13.34 -2.69 -7.02
CA LYS A 91 14.72 -2.35 -6.61
C LYS A 91 14.95 -2.57 -5.11
N GLU A 92 14.02 -2.15 -4.27
CA GLU A 92 14.11 -2.34 -2.81
C GLU A 92 14.11 -3.83 -2.45
N LYS A 93 13.25 -4.64 -3.09
CA LYS A 93 13.25 -6.11 -2.91
C LYS A 93 14.55 -6.77 -3.34
N ALA A 94 15.15 -6.30 -4.43
CA ALA A 94 16.44 -6.80 -4.90
C ALA A 94 17.60 -6.39 -3.96
N ALA A 95 17.51 -5.23 -3.30
CA ALA A 95 18.49 -4.79 -2.31
C ALA A 95 18.40 -5.55 -0.98
N ASP A 96 17.18 -5.86 -0.52
CA ASP A 96 16.96 -6.67 0.70
C ASP A 96 17.39 -8.14 0.55
N SER A 97 17.74 -8.58 -0.66
CA SER A 97 18.28 -9.93 -0.91
C SER A 97 19.81 -10.02 -0.80
N GLU A 98 20.52 -8.91 -0.57
CA GLU A 98 21.99 -8.86 -0.44
C GLU A 98 22.44 -8.41 0.98
N GLU A 99 22.43 -9.32 1.98
CA GLU A 99 23.21 -9.15 3.22
C GLU A 99 24.33 -10.22 3.34
N PRO A 100 25.60 -9.86 3.69
CA PRO A 100 26.70 -10.81 3.90
C PRO A 100 26.66 -11.50 5.28
N SER A 101 26.95 -12.80 5.28
CA SER A 101 27.02 -13.72 6.43
C SER A 101 28.17 -13.48 7.43
N LEU A 102 27.99 -13.88 8.71
CA LEU A 102 28.92 -14.58 9.66
C LEU A 102 28.41 -14.37 11.13
N THR A 103 27.90 -15.34 11.92
CA THR A 103 28.50 -16.58 12.49
C THR A 103 27.40 -17.49 13.13
N PRO A 104 27.67 -18.78 13.47
CA PRO A 104 26.65 -19.78 13.86
C PRO A 104 26.67 -20.21 15.35
N VAL A 105 25.51 -20.21 16.04
CA VAL A 105 25.25 -20.88 17.34
C VAL A 105 23.78 -21.41 17.39
N PRO A 106 23.47 -22.61 17.97
CA PRO A 106 22.42 -23.54 17.47
C PRO A 106 21.25 -23.83 18.47
N PRO A 107 20.45 -24.92 18.30
CA PRO A 107 18.98 -24.97 18.08
C PRO A 107 18.15 -25.03 19.40
N ALA A 108 16.82 -24.87 19.51
CA ALA A 108 15.69 -24.79 18.58
C ALA A 108 14.53 -24.00 19.23
N LEU A 109 14.02 -22.99 18.52
CA LEU A 109 12.65 -22.48 18.64
C LEU A 109 12.09 -22.57 17.22
N LEU A 110 10.95 -23.24 17.04
CA LEU A 110 10.37 -23.53 15.73
C LEU A 110 10.23 -22.23 14.91
N THR A 111 10.56 -22.28 13.62
CA THR A 111 10.38 -21.12 12.73
C THR A 111 8.93 -20.97 12.30
N LEU A 112 8.55 -19.74 11.95
CA LEU A 112 7.21 -19.40 11.43
C LEU A 112 6.79 -20.26 10.24
N GLU A 113 7.73 -20.65 9.38
CA GLU A 113 7.47 -21.58 8.26
C GLU A 113 7.02 -22.96 8.76
N GLN A 114 7.64 -23.46 9.83
CA GLN A 114 7.27 -24.73 10.45
C GLN A 114 5.91 -24.63 11.14
N GLN A 115 5.58 -23.46 11.71
CA GLN A 115 4.24 -23.17 12.25
C GLN A 115 3.17 -23.05 11.13
N LEU A 116 3.49 -22.39 10.00
CA LEU A 116 2.60 -22.20 8.86
C LEU A 116 2.32 -23.51 8.11
N VAL A 117 3.33 -24.38 7.94
CA VAL A 117 3.15 -25.70 7.35
C VAL A 117 2.27 -26.58 8.24
N LEU A 118 2.38 -26.50 9.56
CA LEU A 118 1.49 -27.21 10.50
C LEU A 118 0.05 -26.67 10.45
N PHE A 119 -0.13 -25.35 10.39
CA PHE A 119 -1.44 -24.71 10.26
C PHE A 119 -2.14 -25.08 8.94
N LEU A 120 -1.41 -25.09 7.82
CA LEU A 120 -1.94 -25.42 6.49
C LEU A 120 -2.21 -26.93 6.31
N ARG A 121 -1.49 -27.82 7.00
CA ARG A 121 -1.76 -29.27 6.99
C ARG A 121 -3.04 -29.64 7.75
N ALA A 122 -3.40 -28.88 8.78
CA ALA A 122 -4.64 -29.12 9.54
C ALA A 122 -5.92 -28.90 8.70
N PHE A 123 -5.82 -28.18 7.58
CA PHE A 123 -6.94 -27.84 6.71
C PHE A 123 -6.99 -28.54 5.36
N ARG A 124 -5.99 -29.37 4.99
CA ARG A 124 -6.01 -30.14 3.73
C ARG A 124 -6.19 -31.63 3.97
N ARG A 125 -7.21 -32.21 3.33
CA ARG A 125 -7.25 -33.67 3.11
C ARG A 125 -6.08 -34.08 2.21
N PRO A 126 -5.57 -35.31 2.32
CA PRO A 126 -4.43 -35.79 1.54
C PRO A 126 -4.68 -35.84 0.02
N ASP A 127 -5.92 -35.63 -0.43
CA ASP A 127 -6.36 -35.66 -1.83
C ASP A 127 -6.50 -34.25 -2.48
N GLY A 128 -6.19 -33.17 -1.76
CA GLY A 128 -6.10 -31.82 -2.31
C GLY A 128 -7.43 -31.12 -2.65
N ARG A 129 -8.60 -31.70 -2.31
CA ARG A 129 -9.91 -31.05 -2.52
C ARG A 129 -10.36 -30.25 -1.28
N LEU A 130 -10.97 -29.08 -1.50
CA LEU A 130 -11.62 -28.27 -0.45
C LEU A 130 -12.97 -28.92 -0.06
N ARG A 131 -13.31 -28.94 1.24
CA ARG A 131 -14.61 -29.46 1.71
C ARG A 131 -15.75 -28.52 1.24
N PRO A 132 -16.91 -29.03 0.79
CA PRO A 132 -18.04 -28.18 0.42
C PRO A 132 -18.63 -27.44 1.63
N ARG A 133 -19.18 -26.24 1.39
CA ARG A 133 -19.90 -25.44 2.38
C ARG A 133 -21.28 -26.06 2.63
N GLU A 134 -21.56 -26.51 3.85
CA GLU A 134 -22.93 -26.68 4.34
C GLU A 134 -23.46 -25.31 4.79
N VAL A 135 -24.64 -24.94 4.30
CA VAL A 135 -25.36 -23.72 4.68
C VAL A 135 -26.64 -24.18 5.41
N PRO A 136 -26.95 -23.69 6.62
CA PRO A 136 -28.29 -23.80 7.18
C PRO A 136 -29.25 -22.76 6.57
#